data_AF-A0A382HE25-F1
#
_entry.id   AF-A0A382HE25-F1
#
_cell.length_a   1.000
_cell.length_b   1.000
_cell.length_c   1.000
_cell.angle_alpha   90.00
_cell.angle_beta   90.00
_cell.angle_gamma   90.00
#
_symmetry.space_group_name_H-M   'P 1'
#
loop_
_entity.id
_entity.type
_entity.pdbx_description
1 polymer ?
#
loop_
_entity_poly.entity_id
_entity_poly.type
_entity_poly.pdbx_seq_one_letter_code
_entity_poly.pdbx_strand_id
1 'polypeptide(L)'
;HVDMILQKMPATSDGCPWDCPKASEAVAVEYSPDMCPRSIDLTNRHVNVHVDQWWTECDCEQVAVALTKVFDALYTRDGSNNWLDVVMPSNY
;
A
#
# COMPACT_ATOMS: atom_id res chain seq x y z
N HIS A 1 -7.38 9.23 -5.90
CA HIS A 1 -6.02 9.84 -6.05
C HIS A 1 -5.46 9.67 -7.48
N VAL A 2 -5.78 8.60 -8.21
CA VAL A 2 -5.36 8.41 -9.62
C VAL A 2 -6.39 8.91 -10.65
N ASP A 3 -7.47 9.53 -10.19
CA ASP A 3 -8.64 9.88 -11.01
C ASP A 3 -8.28 10.82 -12.17
N MET A 4 -7.31 11.72 -11.97
CA MET A 4 -6.84 12.64 -13.01
C MET A 4 -6.21 11.92 -14.21
N ILE A 5 -5.57 10.76 -13.98
CA ILE A 5 -4.97 9.95 -15.05
C ILE A 5 -6.06 9.11 -15.73
N LEU A 6 -6.92 8.47 -14.95
CA LEU A 6 -8.02 7.65 -15.46
C LEU A 6 -8.98 8.45 -16.34
N GLN A 7 -9.30 9.68 -15.93
CA GLN A 7 -10.18 10.58 -16.66
C GLN A 7 -9.45 11.42 -17.72
N LYS A 8 -8.13 11.24 -17.87
CA LYS A 8 -7.28 12.06 -18.75
C LYS A 8 -7.53 13.56 -18.55
N MET A 9 -7.56 14.01 -17.30
CA MET A 9 -7.78 15.42 -16.94
C MET A 9 -6.55 16.26 -17.31
N PRO A 10 -6.71 17.34 -18.09
CA PRO A 10 -5.58 18.17 -18.51
C PRO A 10 -4.95 18.91 -17.32
N ALA A 11 -3.63 18.98 -17.33
CA ALA A 11 -2.83 19.69 -16.33
C ALA A 11 -2.68 21.18 -16.64
N THR A 12 -2.98 21.57 -17.89
CA THR A 12 -2.87 22.94 -18.37
C THR A 12 -4.15 23.38 -19.08
N SER A 13 -4.37 24.69 -19.16
CA SER A 13 -5.57 25.28 -19.77
C SER A 13 -5.72 24.98 -21.26
N ASP A 14 -4.63 24.64 -21.93
CA ASP A 14 -4.57 24.28 -23.36
C ASP A 14 -4.73 22.76 -23.59
N GLY A 15 -5.09 21.97 -22.57
CA GLY A 15 -5.46 20.56 -22.73
C GLY A 15 -4.31 19.55 -22.61
N CYS A 16 -3.08 20.01 -22.40
CA CYS A 16 -1.92 19.14 -22.24
C CYS A 16 -1.90 18.38 -20.89
N PRO A 17 -1.35 17.15 -20.82
CA PRO A 17 -0.67 16.40 -21.88
C PRO A 17 -1.60 15.62 -22.84
N TRP A 18 -2.90 15.54 -22.55
CA TRP A 18 -3.81 14.62 -23.23
C TRP A 18 -4.20 15.08 -24.64
N ASP A 19 -4.37 16.38 -24.84
CA ASP A 19 -4.79 16.99 -26.10
C ASP A 19 -3.66 17.77 -26.81
N CYS A 20 -2.39 17.59 -26.40
CA CYS A 20 -1.26 18.25 -27.09
C CYS A 20 -1.08 17.71 -28.52
N PRO A 21 -0.50 18.51 -29.45
CA PRO A 21 -0.08 18.00 -30.75
C PRO A 21 0.78 16.73 -30.69
N LYS A 22 1.72 16.68 -29.73
CA LYS A 22 2.59 15.52 -29.50
C LYS A 22 1.87 14.28 -28.98
N ALA A 23 0.68 14.42 -28.39
CA ALA A 23 -0.09 13.26 -27.92
C ALA A 23 -0.55 12.39 -29.09
N SER A 24 -0.81 13.00 -30.25
CA SER A 24 -1.18 12.28 -31.49
C SER A 24 -0.02 11.47 -32.10
N GLU A 25 1.22 11.82 -31.75
CA GLU A 25 2.42 11.07 -32.16
C GLU A 25 2.66 9.83 -31.26
N ALA A 26 2.02 9.77 -30.10
CA ALA A 26 2.13 8.67 -29.16
C ALA A 26 1.04 7.60 -29.40
N VAL A 27 1.33 6.37 -28.99
CA VAL A 27 0.33 5.29 -28.97
C VAL A 27 -0.78 5.67 -27.98
N ALA A 28 -2.04 5.51 -28.39
CA ALA A 28 -3.18 5.71 -27.50
C ALA A 28 -3.09 4.76 -26.30
N VAL A 29 -2.95 5.32 -25.11
CA VAL A 29 -2.91 4.57 -23.85
C VAL A 29 -4.29 4.59 -23.22
N GLU A 30 -4.81 3.40 -22.90
CA GLU A 30 -6.03 3.23 -22.14
C GLU A 30 -5.67 2.83 -20.71
N TYR A 31 -6.07 3.64 -19.73
CA TYR A 31 -5.84 3.37 -18.31
C TYR A 31 -7.05 2.71 -17.69
N SER A 32 -6.82 1.75 -16.81
CA SER A 32 -7.88 1.12 -16.04
C SER A 32 -7.43 0.94 -14.58
N PRO A 33 -8.35 1.01 -13.60
CA PRO A 33 -8.01 0.79 -12.20
C PRO A 33 -7.36 -0.57 -11.92
N ASP A 34 -7.65 -1.59 -12.73
CA ASP A 34 -7.18 -2.97 -12.62
C ASP A 34 -5.91 -3.28 -13.43
N MET A 35 -5.28 -2.28 -14.05
CA MET A 35 -4.09 -2.46 -14.91
C MET A 35 -2.88 -3.06 -14.16
N CYS A 36 -2.79 -2.86 -12.85
CA CYS A 36 -1.70 -3.36 -12.01
C CYS A 36 -2.22 -4.34 -10.94
N PRO A 37 -2.66 -5.56 -11.30
CA PRO A 37 -3.37 -6.47 -10.40
C PRO A 37 -2.54 -6.85 -9.17
N ARG A 38 -1.22 -7.03 -9.33
CA ARG A 38 -0.32 -7.32 -8.20
C ARG A 38 -0.21 -6.16 -7.23
N SER A 39 -0.14 -4.93 -7.74
CA SER A 39 -0.10 -3.73 -6.88
C SER A 39 -1.39 -3.59 -6.09
N ILE A 40 -2.53 -3.84 -6.74
CA ILE A 40 -3.86 -3.80 -6.10
C ILE A 40 -3.95 -4.84 -4.98
N ASP A 41 -3.56 -6.10 -5.23
CA ASP A 41 -3.55 -7.14 -4.20
C ASP A 41 -2.70 -6.73 -2.99
N LEU A 42 -1.51 -6.18 -3.23
CA LEU A 42 -0.61 -5.73 -2.15
C LEU A 42 -1.19 -4.54 -1.38
N THR A 43 -1.73 -3.54 -2.07
CA THR A 43 -2.30 -2.33 -1.42
C THR A 43 -3.58 -2.65 -0.66
N ASN A 44 -4.40 -3.59 -1.15
CA ASN A 44 -5.62 -4.02 -0.47
C ASN A 44 -5.35 -4.73 0.87
N ARG A 45 -4.15 -5.26 1.06
CA ARG A 45 -3.73 -5.95 2.30
C ARG A 45 -2.77 -5.13 3.16
N HIS A 46 -2.47 -3.89 2.78
CA HIS A 46 -1.53 -3.04 3.50
C HIS A 46 -2.19 -2.36 4.70
N VAL A 47 -1.49 -2.39 5.83
CA VAL A 47 -1.77 -1.57 7.01
C VAL A 47 -0.60 -0.62 7.20
N ASN A 48 -0.89 0.67 7.40
CA ASN A 48 0.13 1.66 7.73
C ASN A 48 0.27 1.74 9.26
N VAL A 49 1.49 1.52 9.75
CA VAL A 49 1.87 1.76 11.14
C VAL A 49 2.89 2.87 11.12
N HIS A 50 2.56 4.01 11.73
CA HIS A 50 3.50 5.11 11.86
C HIS A 50 4.63 4.71 12.80
N VAL A 51 5.86 5.09 12.49
CA VAL A 51 7.00 4.98 13.39
C VAL A 51 7.53 6.38 13.60
N ASP A 52 7.74 6.74 14.85
CA ASP A 52 8.16 8.07 15.24
C ASP A 52 9.54 8.01 15.91
N GLN A 53 10.35 9.04 15.66
CA GLN A 53 11.75 9.10 16.10
C GLN A 53 11.94 9.21 17.62
N TRP A 54 10.87 9.52 18.37
CA TRP A 54 10.87 9.59 19.82
C TRP A 54 10.38 8.30 20.49
N TRP A 55 10.09 7.25 19.71
CA TRP A 55 9.73 5.94 20.27
C TRP A 55 10.86 5.34 21.09
N THR A 56 10.49 4.81 22.24
CA THR A 56 11.33 3.95 23.06
C THR A 56 11.20 2.49 22.62
N GLU A 57 12.11 1.64 23.10
CA GLU A 57 12.00 0.18 22.92
C GLU A 57 10.64 -0.35 23.41
N CYS A 58 10.16 0.18 24.54
CA CYS A 58 8.86 -0.19 25.10
C CYS A 58 7.68 0.18 24.19
N ASP A 59 7.75 1.32 23.49
CA ASP A 59 6.72 1.72 22.53
C ASP A 59 6.67 0.75 21.33
N CYS A 60 7.85 0.38 20.81
CA CYS A 60 7.98 -0.60 19.73
C CYS A 60 7.39 -1.97 20.14
N GLU A 61 7.70 -2.45 21.35
CA GLU A 61 7.18 -3.71 21.89
C GLU A 61 5.65 -3.67 22.03
N GLN A 62 5.10 -2.59 22.59
CA GLN A 62 3.65 -2.45 22.77
C GLN A 62 2.90 -2.46 21.43
N VAL A 63 3.44 -1.79 20.41
CA VAL A 63 2.86 -1.81 19.06
C VAL A 63 2.93 -3.22 18.46
N ALA A 64 4.06 -3.91 18.58
CA ALA A 64 4.22 -5.29 18.08
C ALA A 64 3.24 -6.26 18.76
N VAL A 65 3.08 -6.16 20.09
CA VAL A 65 2.12 -6.96 20.87
C VAL A 65 0.69 -6.67 20.43
N ALA A 66 0.32 -5.39 20.27
CA ALA A 66 -1.01 -5.00 19.86
C ALA A 66 -1.39 -5.52 18.47
N LEU A 67 -0.48 -5.41 17.50
CA LEU A 67 -0.66 -5.96 16.15
C LEU A 67 -0.83 -7.47 16.19
N THR A 68 0.05 -8.17 16.91
CA THR A 68 0.02 -9.63 17.04
C THR A 68 -1.30 -10.11 17.66
N LYS A 69 -1.76 -9.47 18.74
CA LYS A 69 -3.04 -9.77 19.38
C LYS A 69 -4.22 -9.67 18.41
N VAL A 70 -4.27 -8.61 17.60
CA VAL A 70 -5.35 -8.42 16.62
C VAL A 70 -5.27 -9.46 15.51
N PHE A 71 -4.07 -9.75 15.01
CA PHE A 71 -3.89 -10.75 13.96
C PHE A 71 -4.25 -12.15 14.44
N ASP A 72 -3.84 -12.55 15.65
CA ASP A 72 -4.19 -13.87 16.21
C ASP A 72 -5.70 -14.02 16.46
N ALA A 73 -6.42 -12.92 16.72
CA ALA A 73 -7.86 -12.95 16.89
C ALA A 73 -8.64 -13.08 15.57
N LEU A 74 -8.07 -12.60 14.45
CA LEU A 74 -8.76 -12.49 13.16
C LEU A 74 -8.25 -13.49 12.10
N TYR A 75 -7.04 -14.02 12.28
CA TYR A 75 -6.35 -14.84 11.28
C TYR A 75 -5.64 -16.03 11.93
N THR A 76 -5.54 -17.13 11.19
CA THR A 76 -4.73 -18.30 11.57
C THR A 76 -3.33 -18.15 10.99
N ARG A 77 -2.30 -18.34 11.82
CA ARG A 77 -0.89 -18.34 11.37
C ARG A 77 -0.63 -19.51 10.41
N ASP A 78 0.11 -19.27 9.33
CA ASP A 78 0.40 -20.25 8.27
C ASP A 78 1.57 -21.21 8.59
N GLY A 79 2.06 -21.21 9.84
CA GLY A 79 2.90 -22.28 10.38
C GLY A 79 4.32 -22.39 9.81
N SER A 80 4.81 -21.40 9.05
CA SER A 80 6.20 -21.43 8.55
C SER A 80 6.87 -20.06 8.57
N ASN A 81 8.06 -19.97 9.20
CA ASN A 81 8.96 -18.81 9.18
C ASN A 81 8.32 -17.44 9.47
N ASN A 82 7.40 -17.39 10.45
CA ASN A 82 6.87 -16.11 10.88
C ASN A 82 7.95 -15.38 11.69
N TRP A 83 8.41 -14.23 11.18
CA TRP A 83 9.36 -13.38 11.86
C TRP A 83 8.86 -12.94 13.26
N LEU A 84 7.55 -12.93 13.48
CA LEU A 84 6.94 -12.67 14.79
C LEU A 84 7.27 -13.74 15.84
N ASP A 85 7.50 -15.00 15.42
CA ASP A 85 7.90 -16.08 16.34
C ASP A 85 9.33 -15.85 16.88
N VAL A 86 10.14 -15.05 16.18
CA VAL A 86 11.50 -14.65 16.60
C VAL A 86 11.45 -13.48 17.59
N VAL A 87 10.46 -12.58 17.46
CA VAL A 87 10.36 -11.36 18.28
C VAL A 87 9.55 -11.60 19.55
N MET A 88 8.54 -12.48 19.50
CA MET A 88 7.66 -12.79 20.63
C MET A 88 7.55 -14.30 20.80
N PRO A 89 8.48 -14.95 21.53
CA PRO A 89 8.34 -16.38 21.84
C PRO A 89 7.06 -16.57 22.66
N SER A 90 6.22 -17.52 22.20
CA SER A 90 4.87 -17.97 22.60
C SER A 90 4.46 -18.01 24.11
N ASN A 91 4.98 -17.16 24.98
CA ASN A 91 4.78 -17.23 26.44
C ASN A 91 3.91 -16.09 26.99
N TYR A 92 2.78 -15.79 26.34
CA TYR A 92 1.66 -15.08 26.96
C TYR A 92 0.32 -15.67 26.51
#